data_AF-A0A0P0Y2J3-F1
#
_entry.id   AF-A0A0P0Y2J3-F1
#
_cell.length_a   1.000
_cell.length_b   1.000
_cell.length_c   1.000
_cell.angle_alpha   90.00
_cell.angle_beta   90.00
_cell.angle_gamma   90.00
#
_symmetry.space_group_name_H-M   'P 1'
#
loop_
_entity.id
_entity.type
_entity.pdbx_description
1 polymer ?
#
loop_
_entity_poly.entity_id
_entity_poly.type
_entity_poly.pdbx_seq_one_letter_code
_entity_poly.pdbx_strand_id
1 'polypeptide(L)'
;MALLLPLIVICIVSGVTADANADAPMTRTHVASLPGFDGALPSRLETGYVTVDEVNGGELFYYLIESEGDLGSDPVLLWLTGGDRCSVLSALFFEIGPMKLVIEPYNGGLPRLRYHPYSWTKVANILFVDSPMGAGFSFSRDPNGYDVSEVSSSLQIWFDGHPEYLANPFYVGGDSMAGRFVPFITEKISEDIEAAVRPTLNLKMILEHCKGEDYDKPKNLICRQAMARFNEDLLISVPFPISMYIDALTLSD
;
A
#
# COMPACT_ATOMS: atom_id res chain seq x y z
N MET A 1 18.16 -57.52 51.74
CA MET A 1 17.55 -56.90 50.54
C MET A 1 18.02 -55.46 50.50
N ALA A 2 18.99 -55.14 49.65
CA ALA A 2 19.54 -53.79 49.54
C ALA A 2 18.54 -52.89 48.79
N LEU A 3 18.10 -51.81 49.44
CA LEU A 3 17.24 -50.78 48.87
C LEU A 3 18.04 -49.96 47.85
N LEU A 4 17.60 -49.98 46.59
CA LEU A 4 18.10 -49.10 45.53
C LEU A 4 17.08 -47.97 45.34
N LEU A 5 17.39 -46.80 45.90
CA LEU A 5 16.75 -45.51 45.59
C LEU A 5 17.69 -44.74 44.64
N PRO A 6 17.35 -44.55 43.35
CA PRO A 6 18.12 -43.70 42.46
C PRO A 6 17.39 -42.38 42.17
N LEU A 7 18.04 -41.30 42.62
CA LEU A 7 18.09 -39.93 42.11
C LEU A 7 16.86 -39.33 41.42
N ILE A 8 16.18 -38.46 42.18
CA ILE A 8 15.33 -37.38 41.66
C ILE A 8 16.25 -36.37 40.95
N VAL A 9 16.21 -36.34 39.62
CA VAL A 9 16.87 -35.32 38.80
C VAL A 9 16.01 -34.06 38.84
N ILE A 10 16.40 -33.09 39.67
CA ILE A 10 15.78 -31.76 39.71
C ILE A 10 16.35 -30.96 38.53
N CYS A 11 15.62 -30.95 37.41
CA CYS A 11 15.88 -30.03 36.31
C CYS A 11 15.58 -28.61 36.77
N ILE A 12 16.62 -27.87 37.17
CA ILE A 12 16.58 -26.42 37.36
C ILE A 12 16.45 -25.81 35.96
N VAL A 13 15.20 -25.60 35.53
CA VAL A 13 14.90 -24.85 34.30
C VAL A 13 15.34 -23.41 34.58
N SER A 14 16.58 -23.13 34.22
CA SER A 14 17.16 -21.79 34.32
C SER A 14 16.45 -20.94 33.29
N GLY A 15 15.60 -20.03 33.77
CA GLY A 15 14.87 -19.08 32.94
C GLY A 15 15.85 -18.25 32.12
N VAL A 16 16.03 -18.62 30.87
CA VAL A 16 16.49 -17.70 29.83
C VAL A 16 15.23 -16.98 29.39
N THR A 17 14.93 -15.85 30.04
CA THR A 17 14.12 -14.83 29.38
C THR A 17 14.99 -14.33 28.25
N ALA A 18 14.85 -14.95 27.07
CA ALA A 18 15.25 -14.29 25.85
C ALA A 18 14.46 -12.99 25.84
N ASP A 19 15.13 -11.87 26.08
CA ASP A 19 14.65 -10.56 25.65
C ASP A 19 14.58 -10.65 24.12
N ALA A 20 13.50 -11.29 23.65
CA ALA A 20 13.05 -11.13 22.30
C ALA A 20 12.57 -9.68 22.24
N ASN A 21 13.50 -8.78 21.98
CA ASN A 21 13.23 -7.67 21.08
C ASN A 21 12.87 -8.33 19.74
N ALA A 22 11.67 -8.93 19.67
CA ALA A 22 11.02 -9.16 18.41
C ALA A 22 10.77 -7.74 17.92
N ASP A 23 11.62 -7.27 17.03
CA ASP A 23 11.39 -6.01 16.34
C ASP A 23 9.97 -6.09 15.81
N ALA A 24 9.15 -5.09 16.14
CA ALA A 24 7.76 -5.08 15.71
C ALA A 24 7.76 -5.27 14.18
N PRO A 25 6.87 -6.10 13.62
CA PRO A 25 6.89 -6.41 12.18
C PRO A 25 6.64 -5.16 11.32
N MET A 26 6.32 -4.03 11.95
CA MET A 26 6.11 -2.75 11.31
C MET A 26 6.59 -1.58 12.18
N THR A 27 7.12 -0.53 11.53
CA THR A 27 7.36 0.79 12.12
C THR A 27 6.43 1.83 11.50
N ARG A 28 6.05 2.85 12.29
CA ARG A 28 5.13 3.91 11.85
C ARG A 28 5.63 5.28 12.28
N THR A 29 5.62 6.23 11.35
CA THR A 29 6.09 7.60 11.53
C THR A 29 5.08 8.56 10.95
N HIS A 30 4.49 9.39 11.80
CA HIS A 30 3.64 10.49 11.36
C HIS A 30 4.50 11.63 10.78
N VAL A 31 4.20 12.05 9.55
CA VAL A 31 4.89 13.14 8.87
C VAL A 31 4.08 14.43 9.07
N ALA A 32 4.59 15.33 9.92
CA ALA A 32 3.90 16.58 10.22
C ALA A 32 4.04 17.65 9.13
N SER A 33 5.08 17.57 8.30
CA SER A 33 5.37 18.54 7.24
C SER A 33 6.27 17.93 6.16
N LEU A 34 6.10 18.33 4.91
CA LEU A 34 6.97 17.94 3.80
C LEU A 34 7.94 19.07 3.44
N PRO A 35 9.24 18.76 3.25
CA PRO A 35 10.18 19.72 2.71
C PRO A 35 9.68 20.31 1.38
N GLY A 36 9.69 21.64 1.27
CA GLY A 36 9.29 22.35 0.05
C GLY A 36 7.79 22.60 -0.07
N PHE A 37 6.97 22.08 0.86
CA PHE A 37 5.54 22.38 0.94
C PHE A 37 5.27 23.44 2.02
N ASP A 38 4.73 24.58 1.61
CA ASP A 38 4.36 25.66 2.51
C ASP A 38 2.95 25.43 3.09
N GLY A 39 2.87 25.13 4.39
CA GLY A 39 1.61 25.01 5.13
C GLY A 39 1.38 23.63 5.75
N ALA A 40 0.16 23.43 6.28
CA ALA A 40 -0.26 22.15 6.83
C ALA A 40 -0.63 21.18 5.70
N LEU A 41 -0.28 19.90 5.87
CA LEU A 41 -0.68 18.85 4.94
C LEU A 41 -2.22 18.76 4.85
N PRO A 42 -2.79 18.47 3.67
CA PRO A 42 -4.23 18.43 3.46
C PRO A 42 -4.92 17.29 4.22
N SER A 43 -4.20 16.20 4.48
CA SER A 43 -4.62 15.07 5.30
C SER A 43 -3.41 14.47 6.03
N ARG A 44 -3.66 13.51 6.93
CA ARG A 44 -2.61 12.81 7.67
C ARG A 44 -1.75 12.01 6.69
N LEU A 45 -0.44 12.23 6.78
CA LEU A 45 0.56 11.42 6.10
C LEU A 45 1.31 10.60 7.13
N GLU A 46 1.30 9.29 6.95
CA GLU A 46 2.09 8.35 7.70
C GLU A 46 3.06 7.62 6.76
N THR A 47 4.25 7.33 7.26
CA THR A 47 5.24 6.51 6.56
C THR A 47 5.73 5.42 7.49
N GLY A 48 6.23 4.33 6.92
CA GLY A 48 6.68 3.23 7.74
C GLY A 48 7.34 2.14 6.94
N TYR A 49 7.85 1.15 7.66
CA TYR A 49 8.40 -0.06 7.09
C TYR A 49 7.56 -1.26 7.53
N VAL A 50 7.33 -2.19 6.61
CA VAL A 50 6.75 -3.51 6.88
C VAL A 50 7.82 -4.55 6.59
N THR A 51 8.17 -5.35 7.60
CA THR A 51 9.13 -6.45 7.46
C THR A 51 8.46 -7.61 6.73
N VAL A 52 8.97 -7.96 5.55
CA VAL A 52 8.41 -9.04 4.70
C VAL A 52 9.35 -10.23 4.57
N ASP A 53 10.62 -10.05 4.92
CA ASP A 53 11.63 -11.10 4.90
C ASP A 53 12.55 -10.94 6.13
N GLU A 54 12.24 -11.64 7.21
CA GLU A 54 13.06 -11.59 8.43
C GLU A 54 14.46 -12.19 8.22
N VAL A 55 14.60 -13.17 7.33
CA VAL A 55 15.86 -13.91 7.12
C VAL A 55 16.91 -13.00 6.49
N ASN A 56 16.52 -12.24 5.46
CA ASN A 56 17.40 -11.30 4.78
C ASN A 56 17.28 -9.87 5.32
N GLY A 57 16.35 -9.62 6.25
CA GLY A 57 16.03 -8.28 6.76
C GLY A 57 15.46 -7.38 5.66
N GLY A 58 14.54 -7.91 4.86
CA GLY A 58 13.79 -7.21 3.81
C GLY A 58 12.59 -6.45 4.37
N GLU A 59 12.55 -5.14 4.13
CA GLU A 59 11.54 -4.22 4.61
C GLU A 59 10.98 -3.38 3.44
N LEU A 60 9.65 -3.41 3.25
CA LEU A 60 8.96 -2.55 2.29
C LEU A 60 8.59 -1.22 2.95
N PHE A 61 8.91 -0.12 2.27
CA PHE A 61 8.52 1.22 2.68
C PHE A 61 7.15 1.59 2.11
N TYR A 62 6.36 2.31 2.90
CA TYR A 62 5.05 2.78 2.47
C TYR A 62 4.81 4.24 2.85
N TYR A 63 3.86 4.85 2.13
CA TYR A 63 3.23 6.12 2.46
C TYR A 63 1.72 5.86 2.54
N LEU A 64 1.14 6.01 3.73
CA LEU A 64 -0.31 6.07 3.90
C LEU A 64 -0.70 7.55 3.91
N ILE A 65 -1.46 7.97 2.91
CA ILE A 65 -2.11 9.28 2.91
C ILE A 65 -3.60 9.07 3.13
N GLU A 66 -4.10 9.56 4.27
CA GLU A 66 -5.50 9.45 4.60
C GLU A 66 -6.39 10.26 3.65
N SER A 67 -7.64 9.84 3.54
CA SER A 67 -8.66 10.59 2.81
C SER A 67 -8.85 11.98 3.42
N GLU A 68 -9.04 12.98 2.57
CA GLU A 68 -9.51 14.32 2.93
C GLU A 68 -11.02 14.34 3.19
N GLY A 69 -11.72 13.24 2.86
CA GLY A 69 -13.15 13.03 3.06
C GLY A 69 -13.49 12.38 4.41
N ASP A 70 -14.24 11.28 4.36
CA ASP A 70 -14.68 10.53 5.53
C ASP A 70 -13.80 9.29 5.75
N LEU A 71 -12.88 9.36 6.72
CA LEU A 71 -11.97 8.27 7.06
C LEU A 71 -12.67 6.94 7.38
N GLY A 72 -13.89 6.99 7.93
CA GLY A 72 -14.62 5.79 8.35
C GLY A 72 -15.35 5.07 7.22
N SER A 73 -15.60 5.74 6.08
CA SER A 73 -16.35 5.15 4.97
C SER A 73 -15.62 5.18 3.62
N ASP A 74 -14.64 6.07 3.47
CA ASP A 74 -13.84 6.16 2.26
C ASP A 74 -12.95 4.93 2.09
N PRO A 75 -12.82 4.40 0.87
CA PRO A 75 -12.06 3.19 0.60
C PRO A 75 -10.58 3.31 0.96
N VAL A 76 -9.93 2.17 1.13
CA VAL A 76 -8.47 2.06 1.07
C VAL A 76 -8.07 1.60 -0.33
N LEU A 77 -7.17 2.33 -0.96
CA LEU A 77 -6.57 1.99 -2.25
C LEU A 77 -5.10 1.67 -2.05
N LEU A 78 -4.71 0.42 -2.32
CA LEU A 78 -3.31 0.09 -2.54
C LEU A 78 -2.91 0.63 -3.92
N TRP A 79 -1.88 1.47 -3.97
CA TRP A 79 -1.30 1.95 -5.22
C TRP A 79 0.12 1.44 -5.40
N LEU A 80 0.38 0.84 -6.56
CA LEU A 80 1.68 0.34 -6.96
C LEU A 80 2.13 1.00 -8.26
N THR A 81 3.40 1.36 -8.32
CA THR A 81 3.97 1.96 -9.53
C THR A 81 4.69 0.92 -10.37
N GLY A 82 4.48 0.99 -11.69
CA GLY A 82 5.13 0.11 -12.64
C GLY A 82 6.54 0.56 -13.00
N GLY A 83 7.31 -0.38 -13.57
CA GLY A 83 8.72 -0.18 -13.90
C GLY A 83 9.60 -0.81 -12.83
N ASP A 84 10.73 -1.38 -13.27
CA ASP A 84 11.59 -2.14 -12.36
C ASP A 84 12.15 -1.21 -11.27
N ARG A 85 11.74 -1.48 -10.02
CA ARG A 85 12.15 -0.74 -8.80
C ARG A 85 11.86 0.76 -8.86
N CYS A 86 10.85 1.19 -9.62
CA CYS A 86 10.36 2.57 -9.57
C CYS A 86 9.73 2.87 -8.20
N SER A 87 9.99 4.06 -7.67
CA SER A 87 9.35 4.49 -6.42
C SER A 87 7.94 5.02 -6.68
N VAL A 88 7.02 4.73 -5.77
CA VAL A 88 5.66 5.31 -5.76
C VAL A 88 5.63 6.81 -5.52
N LEU A 89 6.78 7.44 -5.19
CA LEU A 89 6.89 8.90 -5.19
C LEU A 89 6.54 9.52 -6.54
N SER A 90 6.69 8.80 -7.66
CA SER A 90 6.21 9.30 -8.96
C SER A 90 4.69 9.46 -8.97
N ALA A 91 3.95 8.46 -8.48
CA ALA A 91 2.51 8.54 -8.37
C ALA A 91 2.07 9.62 -7.36
N LEU A 92 2.82 9.76 -6.26
CA LEU A 92 2.56 10.78 -5.24
C LEU A 92 2.71 12.21 -5.78
N PHE A 93 3.75 12.47 -6.60
CA PHE A 93 4.07 13.82 -7.09
C PHE A 93 3.58 14.19 -8.48
N PHE A 94 3.30 13.20 -9.34
CA PHE A 94 2.99 13.42 -10.75
C PHE A 94 1.65 12.86 -11.20
N GLU A 95 1.02 11.99 -10.40
CA GLU A 95 -0.21 11.30 -10.79
C GLU A 95 -1.34 11.60 -9.81
N ILE A 96 -1.64 10.67 -8.90
CA ILE A 96 -2.86 10.64 -8.09
C ILE A 96 -2.69 11.24 -6.69
N GLY A 97 -1.46 11.51 -6.26
CA GLY A 97 -1.19 12.03 -4.92
C GLY A 97 -1.57 13.51 -4.73
N PRO A 98 -1.57 13.99 -3.47
CA PRO A 98 -2.02 15.33 -3.11
C PRO A 98 -0.96 16.41 -3.32
N MET A 99 0.26 16.03 -3.68
CA MET A 99 1.37 16.96 -3.85
C MET A 99 1.80 16.98 -5.31
N LYS A 100 2.17 18.15 -5.81
CA LYS A 100 2.80 18.31 -7.13
C LYS A 100 4.09 19.08 -6.99
N LEU A 101 5.13 18.63 -7.67
CA LEU A 101 6.34 19.42 -7.86
C LEU A 101 6.02 20.66 -8.71
N VAL A 102 6.48 21.81 -8.25
CA VAL A 102 6.39 23.06 -9.01
C VAL A 102 7.44 23.01 -10.12
N ILE A 103 7.00 23.06 -11.38
CA ILE A 103 7.91 23.07 -12.53
C ILE A 103 8.50 24.47 -12.70
N GLU A 104 9.74 24.62 -12.29
CA GLU A 104 10.52 25.85 -12.37
C GLU A 104 12.00 25.54 -12.65
N PRO A 105 12.77 26.49 -13.23
CA PRO A 105 14.20 26.28 -13.44
C PRO A 105 14.93 25.98 -12.13
N TYR A 106 15.74 24.92 -12.11
CA TYR A 106 16.50 24.53 -10.93
C TYR A 106 17.45 25.66 -10.50
N ASN A 107 17.31 26.11 -9.27
CA ASN A 107 18.08 27.21 -8.69
C ASN A 107 19.09 26.75 -7.63
N GLY A 108 19.34 25.44 -7.52
CA GLY A 108 20.20 24.86 -6.47
C GLY A 108 19.49 24.57 -5.14
N GLY A 109 18.25 25.04 -4.98
CA GLY A 109 17.44 24.85 -3.78
C GLY A 109 16.63 23.55 -3.77
N LEU A 110 15.87 23.38 -2.70
CA LEU A 110 14.88 22.31 -2.59
C LEU A 110 13.72 22.58 -3.55
N PRO A 111 13.25 21.57 -4.33
CA PRO A 111 12.07 21.73 -5.17
C PRO A 111 10.85 22.15 -4.34
N ARG A 112 10.10 23.13 -4.83
CA ARG A 112 8.84 23.53 -4.22
C ARG A 112 7.74 22.51 -4.53
N LEU A 113 6.89 22.27 -3.55
CA LEU A 113 5.69 21.47 -3.65
C LEU A 113 4.47 22.40 -3.59
N ARG A 114 3.42 22.03 -4.32
CA ARG A 114 2.11 22.66 -4.22
C ARG A 114 1.03 21.61 -4.09
N TYR A 115 -0.08 21.99 -3.49
CA TYR A 115 -1.23 21.11 -3.35
C TYR A 115 -1.84 20.76 -4.71
N HIS A 116 -2.24 19.51 -4.88
CA HIS A 116 -2.93 18.99 -6.05
C HIS A 116 -4.43 18.85 -5.74
N PRO A 117 -5.30 19.75 -6.23
CA PRO A 117 -6.72 19.75 -5.88
C PRO A 117 -7.52 18.58 -6.48
N TYR A 118 -6.98 17.88 -7.47
CA TYR A 118 -7.59 16.71 -8.14
C TYR A 118 -6.95 15.39 -7.66
N SER A 119 -6.43 15.39 -6.43
CA SER A 119 -5.87 14.20 -5.81
C SER A 119 -6.94 13.16 -5.53
N TRP A 120 -6.60 11.88 -5.70
CA TRP A 120 -7.51 10.79 -5.32
C TRP A 120 -7.69 10.68 -3.81
N THR A 121 -6.80 11.29 -3.02
CA THR A 121 -6.98 11.41 -1.57
C THR A 121 -8.21 12.22 -1.20
N LYS A 122 -8.89 12.89 -2.14
CA LYS A 122 -10.20 13.49 -1.91
C LYS A 122 -11.29 12.49 -1.53
N VAL A 123 -11.15 11.23 -1.95
CA VAL A 123 -12.20 10.20 -1.85
C VAL A 123 -11.65 8.83 -1.43
N ALA A 124 -10.40 8.73 -1.03
CA ALA A 124 -9.77 7.46 -0.66
C ALA A 124 -8.59 7.67 0.30
N ASN A 125 -8.39 6.73 1.21
CA ASN A 125 -7.13 6.54 1.91
C ASN A 125 -6.21 5.78 0.95
N ILE A 126 -5.04 6.31 0.62
CA ILE A 126 -4.16 5.69 -0.37
C ILE A 126 -2.90 5.18 0.32
N LEU A 127 -2.68 3.88 0.19
CA LEU A 127 -1.47 3.18 0.61
C LEU A 127 -0.56 3.04 -0.60
N PHE A 128 0.42 3.94 -0.71
CA PHE A 128 1.48 3.87 -1.71
C PHE A 128 2.60 2.98 -1.19
N VAL A 129 2.94 1.91 -1.90
CA VAL A 129 4.00 0.97 -1.46
C VAL A 129 5.14 0.94 -2.45
N ASP A 130 6.35 1.22 -1.98
CA ASP A 130 7.56 1.03 -2.78
C ASP A 130 7.81 -0.49 -2.94
N SER A 131 7.44 -1.06 -4.08
CA SER A 131 7.58 -2.49 -4.37
C SER A 131 8.09 -2.75 -5.79
N PRO A 132 8.96 -3.76 -6.01
CA PRO A 132 9.44 -4.77 -5.05
C PRO A 132 10.59 -4.24 -4.17
N MET A 133 11.26 -5.12 -3.44
CA MET A 133 12.46 -4.80 -2.67
C MET A 133 13.49 -4.04 -3.51
N GLY A 134 13.97 -2.89 -3.01
CA GLY A 134 14.87 -1.98 -3.75
C GLY A 134 14.17 -0.91 -4.57
N ALA A 135 12.84 -0.90 -4.65
CA ALA A 135 12.08 0.26 -5.08
C ALA A 135 12.16 1.37 -4.01
N GLY A 136 12.36 2.62 -4.42
CA GLY A 136 12.33 3.78 -3.52
C GLY A 136 13.14 3.59 -2.24
N PHE A 137 12.46 3.62 -1.08
CA PHE A 137 13.09 3.41 0.23
C PHE A 137 13.02 1.96 0.74
N SER A 138 12.38 1.04 0.02
CA SER A 138 12.36 -0.39 0.38
C SER A 138 13.74 -1.03 0.21
N PHE A 139 14.17 -1.82 1.18
CA PHE A 139 15.54 -2.35 1.22
C PHE A 139 15.65 -3.71 1.91
N SER A 140 16.72 -4.44 1.59
CA SER A 140 17.10 -5.65 2.31
C SER A 140 18.52 -5.50 2.89
N ARG A 141 18.75 -6.08 4.07
CA ARG A 141 20.07 -6.08 4.73
C ARG A 141 21.02 -7.11 4.10
N ASP A 142 20.48 -8.16 3.46
CA ASP A 142 21.22 -9.16 2.71
C ASP A 142 20.92 -9.04 1.20
N PRO A 143 21.93 -9.06 0.31
CA PRO A 143 21.72 -9.03 -1.13
C PRO A 143 20.73 -10.08 -1.67
N ASN A 144 20.62 -11.25 -1.03
CA ASN A 144 19.69 -12.31 -1.44
C ASN A 144 18.21 -11.93 -1.23
N GLY A 145 17.91 -10.98 -0.35
CA GLY A 145 16.53 -10.52 -0.11
C GLY A 145 15.97 -9.63 -1.23
N TYR A 146 16.80 -9.18 -2.17
CA TYR A 146 16.36 -8.39 -3.33
C TYR A 146 15.74 -9.22 -4.45
N ASP A 147 15.81 -10.55 -4.37
CA ASP A 147 15.14 -11.47 -5.29
C ASP A 147 13.70 -11.81 -4.85
N VAL A 148 13.28 -11.34 -3.66
CA VAL A 148 11.96 -11.60 -3.06
C VAL A 148 10.98 -10.46 -3.41
N SER A 149 9.79 -10.82 -3.92
CA SER A 149 8.81 -9.86 -4.45
C SER A 149 7.41 -9.96 -3.79
N GLU A 150 7.33 -10.29 -2.50
CA GLU A 150 6.04 -10.58 -1.86
C GLU A 150 5.33 -9.36 -1.28
N VAL A 151 4.53 -8.69 -2.10
CA VAL A 151 3.61 -7.62 -1.65
C VAL A 151 2.46 -8.18 -0.82
N SER A 152 1.94 -9.37 -1.15
CA SER A 152 0.76 -9.94 -0.48
C SER A 152 0.98 -10.15 1.03
N SER A 153 2.13 -10.69 1.41
CA SER A 153 2.52 -10.91 2.80
C SER A 153 2.62 -9.59 3.58
N SER A 154 3.07 -8.52 2.91
CA SER A 154 3.13 -7.18 3.49
C SER A 154 1.76 -6.60 3.83
N LEU A 155 0.71 -6.92 3.06
CA LEU A 155 -0.61 -6.37 3.28
C LEU A 155 -1.26 -6.91 4.54
N GLN A 156 -1.09 -8.20 4.83
CA GLN A 156 -1.62 -8.80 6.07
C GLN A 156 -1.02 -8.12 7.30
N ILE A 157 0.31 -7.96 7.30
CA ILE A 157 1.02 -7.25 8.36
C ILE A 157 0.56 -5.78 8.44
N TRP A 158 0.40 -5.12 7.29
CA TRP A 158 -0.06 -3.74 7.23
C TRP A 158 -1.44 -3.55 7.87
N PHE A 159 -2.40 -4.42 7.53
CA PHE A 159 -3.76 -4.36 8.06
C PHE A 159 -3.86 -4.80 9.53
N ASP A 160 -3.00 -5.69 10.00
CA ASP A 160 -2.88 -6.00 11.44
C ASP A 160 -2.41 -4.78 12.26
N GLY A 161 -1.57 -3.94 11.66
CA GLY A 161 -1.15 -2.66 12.25
C GLY A 161 -2.18 -1.53 12.16
N HIS A 162 -3.14 -1.66 11.24
CA HIS A 162 -4.19 -0.66 10.97
C HIS A 162 -5.59 -1.28 10.88
N PRO A 163 -6.06 -1.95 11.95
CA PRO A 163 -7.33 -2.66 11.94
C PRO A 163 -8.54 -1.74 11.69
N GLU A 164 -8.39 -0.43 11.92
CA GLU A 164 -9.41 0.59 11.64
C GLU A 164 -9.85 0.62 10.17
N TYR A 165 -8.99 0.21 9.23
CA TYR A 165 -9.31 0.21 7.80
C TYR A 165 -9.92 -1.11 7.30
N LEU A 166 -10.01 -2.15 8.13
CA LEU A 166 -10.49 -3.47 7.71
C LEU A 166 -11.95 -3.47 7.25
N ALA A 167 -12.75 -2.55 7.79
CA ALA A 167 -14.15 -2.40 7.40
C ALA A 167 -14.30 -1.65 6.06
N ASN A 168 -13.33 -0.80 5.71
CA ASN A 168 -13.39 0.05 4.53
C ASN A 168 -13.29 -0.81 3.25
N PRO A 169 -13.98 -0.45 2.16
CA PRO A 169 -13.78 -1.11 0.87
C PRO A 169 -12.31 -1.04 0.45
N PHE A 170 -11.71 -2.17 0.11
CA PHE A 170 -10.31 -2.25 -0.30
C PHE A 170 -10.20 -2.48 -1.80
N TYR A 171 -9.40 -1.65 -2.47
CA TYR A 171 -9.11 -1.74 -3.89
C TYR A 171 -7.60 -1.84 -4.11
N VAL A 172 -7.21 -2.52 -5.18
CA VAL A 172 -5.82 -2.55 -5.65
C VAL A 172 -5.74 -1.87 -7.00
N GLY A 173 -4.81 -0.93 -7.14
CA GLY A 173 -4.56 -0.23 -8.38
C GLY A 173 -3.07 -0.06 -8.61
N GLY A 174 -2.72 0.33 -9.82
CA GLY A 174 -1.36 0.66 -10.14
C GLY A 174 -1.16 1.13 -11.56
N ASP A 175 -0.09 1.87 -11.77
CA ASP A 175 0.25 2.45 -13.05
C ASP A 175 1.22 1.61 -13.90
N SER A 176 1.23 1.87 -15.20
CA SER A 176 2.26 1.35 -16.10
C SER A 176 2.35 -0.20 -16.05
N MET A 177 3.54 -0.78 -15.87
CA MET A 177 3.70 -2.23 -15.74
C MET A 177 3.02 -2.83 -14.50
N ALA A 178 2.53 -2.03 -13.55
CA ALA A 178 1.67 -2.52 -12.47
C ALA A 178 0.36 -3.11 -12.98
N GLY A 179 -0.09 -2.68 -14.16
CA GLY A 179 -1.12 -3.34 -14.96
C GLY A 179 -0.99 -4.86 -15.03
N ARG A 180 0.26 -5.38 -14.99
CA ARG A 180 0.54 -6.81 -15.10
C ARG A 180 0.49 -7.55 -13.78
N PHE A 181 0.91 -6.92 -12.67
CA PHE A 181 1.04 -7.61 -11.38
C PHE A 181 -0.10 -7.34 -10.42
N VAL A 182 -0.84 -6.24 -10.57
CA VAL A 182 -2.05 -5.97 -9.79
C VAL A 182 -3.10 -7.10 -9.91
N PRO A 183 -3.38 -7.69 -11.09
CA PRO A 183 -4.27 -8.83 -11.17
C PRO A 183 -3.80 -10.02 -10.34
N PHE A 184 -2.50 -10.37 -10.38
CA PHE A 184 -1.96 -11.47 -9.58
C PHE A 184 -2.02 -11.19 -8.06
N ILE A 185 -1.75 -9.94 -7.65
CA ILE A 185 -1.89 -9.54 -6.24
C ILE A 185 -3.36 -9.65 -5.81
N THR A 186 -4.28 -9.22 -6.66
CA THR A 186 -5.72 -9.27 -6.36
C THR A 186 -6.23 -10.70 -6.29
N GLU A 187 -5.84 -11.54 -7.25
CA GLU A 187 -6.14 -12.97 -7.27
C GLU A 187 -5.64 -13.63 -5.98
N LYS A 188 -4.39 -13.36 -5.59
CA LYS A 188 -3.82 -13.88 -4.34
C LYS A 188 -4.63 -13.45 -3.11
N ILE A 189 -5.09 -12.21 -3.05
CA ILE A 189 -5.95 -11.71 -1.96
C ILE A 189 -7.31 -12.41 -1.98
N SER A 190 -7.88 -12.65 -3.16
CA SER A 190 -9.14 -13.39 -3.31
C SER A 190 -9.00 -14.83 -2.80
N GLU A 191 -7.93 -15.53 -3.18
CA GLU A 191 -7.61 -16.87 -2.67
C GLU A 191 -7.45 -16.87 -1.14
N ASP A 192 -6.76 -15.87 -0.59
CA ASP A 192 -6.58 -15.72 0.86
C ASP A 192 -7.92 -15.50 1.59
N ILE A 193 -8.86 -14.74 0.97
CA ILE A 193 -10.22 -14.56 1.48
C ILE A 193 -10.98 -15.89 1.47
N GLU A 194 -10.93 -16.65 0.37
CA GLU A 194 -11.58 -17.97 0.25
C GLU A 194 -11.00 -18.99 1.24
N ALA A 195 -9.70 -18.94 1.47
CA ALA A 195 -8.98 -19.75 2.45
C ALA A 195 -9.19 -19.26 3.91
N ALA A 196 -9.97 -18.20 4.12
CA ALA A 196 -10.22 -17.58 5.41
C ALA A 196 -8.94 -17.16 6.17
N VAL A 197 -7.91 -16.76 5.41
CA VAL A 197 -6.71 -16.10 5.94
C VAL A 197 -7.13 -14.79 6.61
N ARG A 198 -6.50 -14.46 7.74
CA ARG A 198 -6.79 -13.26 8.51
C ARG A 198 -5.61 -12.27 8.45
N PRO A 199 -5.91 -10.96 8.48
CA PRO A 199 -7.25 -10.36 8.42
C PRO A 199 -7.95 -10.52 7.06
N THR A 200 -9.27 -10.69 7.08
CA THR A 200 -10.08 -10.79 5.85
C THR A 200 -10.32 -9.38 5.31
N LEU A 201 -9.74 -9.09 4.15
CA LEU A 201 -9.87 -7.78 3.52
C LEU A 201 -11.24 -7.64 2.85
N ASN A 202 -11.84 -6.46 2.93
CA ASN A 202 -13.07 -6.12 2.22
C ASN A 202 -12.77 -5.78 0.74
N LEU A 203 -12.11 -6.71 0.04
CA LEU A 203 -11.71 -6.55 -1.35
C LEU A 203 -12.94 -6.26 -2.23
N LYS A 204 -12.81 -5.27 -3.10
CA LYS A 204 -13.82 -4.89 -4.09
C LYS A 204 -13.19 -4.80 -5.47
N MET A 205 -14.00 -5.15 -6.47
CA MET A 205 -13.66 -4.91 -7.87
C MET A 205 -14.55 -3.82 -8.44
N ILE A 206 -13.95 -2.83 -9.11
CA ILE A 206 -14.71 -1.78 -9.78
C ILE A 206 -15.51 -2.37 -10.94
N LEU A 207 -14.92 -3.33 -11.67
CA LEU A 207 -15.55 -3.93 -12.85
C LEU A 207 -16.80 -4.76 -12.52
N GLU A 208 -16.87 -5.39 -11.34
CA GLU A 208 -18.07 -6.09 -10.87
C GLU A 208 -19.29 -5.15 -10.84
N HIS A 209 -19.08 -3.89 -10.46
CA HIS A 209 -20.14 -2.88 -10.41
C HIS A 209 -20.60 -2.46 -11.80
N CYS A 210 -19.78 -2.71 -12.83
CA CYS A 210 -20.03 -2.38 -14.23
C CYS A 210 -20.60 -3.53 -15.06
N LYS A 211 -20.54 -4.78 -14.59
CA LYS A 211 -21.17 -5.95 -15.23
C LYS A 211 -20.91 -6.06 -16.75
N GLY A 212 -19.67 -5.75 -17.17
CA GLY A 212 -19.24 -5.81 -18.58
C GLY A 212 -19.79 -4.71 -19.49
N GLU A 213 -20.30 -3.60 -18.93
CA GLU A 213 -20.71 -2.44 -19.74
C GLU A 213 -19.52 -1.65 -20.32
N ASP A 214 -19.80 -0.89 -21.38
CA ASP A 214 -18.88 0.09 -21.96
C ASP A 214 -18.52 1.19 -20.94
N TYR A 215 -17.26 1.24 -20.51
CA TYR A 215 -16.78 2.13 -19.45
C TYR A 215 -16.73 3.60 -19.85
N ASP A 216 -16.61 3.89 -21.14
CA ASP A 216 -16.69 5.27 -21.64
C ASP A 216 -18.11 5.81 -21.52
N LYS A 217 -19.11 4.92 -21.55
CA LYS A 217 -20.54 5.23 -21.53
C LYS A 217 -21.35 4.22 -20.72
N PRO A 218 -21.12 4.12 -19.39
CA PRO A 218 -21.82 3.13 -18.61
C PRO A 218 -23.31 3.49 -18.54
N LYS A 219 -24.18 2.50 -18.70
CA LYS A 219 -25.64 2.68 -18.61
C LYS A 219 -26.10 2.49 -17.18
N ASN A 220 -25.53 1.50 -16.49
CA ASN A 220 -25.69 1.23 -15.08
C ASN A 220 -25.33 2.46 -14.25
N LEU A 221 -26.27 2.89 -13.40
CA LEU A 221 -26.08 4.05 -12.52
C LEU A 221 -24.95 3.82 -11.52
N ILE A 222 -24.81 2.61 -10.98
CA ILE A 222 -23.76 2.26 -10.02
C ILE A 222 -22.39 2.35 -10.71
N CYS A 223 -22.26 1.82 -11.93
CA CYS A 223 -21.04 1.96 -12.71
C CYS A 223 -20.77 3.43 -13.05
N ARG A 224 -21.79 4.21 -13.46
CA ARG A 224 -21.61 5.65 -13.68
C ARG A 224 -21.19 6.40 -12.42
N GLN A 225 -21.70 6.05 -11.25
CA GLN A 225 -21.31 6.69 -9.99
C GLN A 225 -19.90 6.30 -9.58
N ALA A 226 -19.53 5.02 -9.73
CA ALA A 226 -18.17 4.55 -9.52
C ALA A 226 -17.21 5.25 -10.49
N MET A 227 -17.48 5.16 -11.79
CA MET A 227 -16.67 5.80 -12.82
C MET A 227 -16.67 7.33 -12.70
N ALA A 228 -17.74 8.00 -12.29
CA ALA A 228 -17.73 9.46 -12.09
C ALA A 228 -16.86 9.88 -10.90
N ARG A 229 -16.90 9.14 -9.78
CA ARG A 229 -15.99 9.36 -8.64
C ARG A 229 -14.52 9.27 -9.05
N PHE A 230 -14.20 8.43 -10.03
CA PHE A 230 -12.85 8.30 -10.56
C PHE A 230 -12.57 9.31 -11.69
N ASN A 231 -13.46 9.45 -12.66
CA ASN A 231 -13.28 10.21 -13.91
C ASN A 231 -13.30 11.73 -13.76
N GLU A 232 -14.09 12.31 -12.84
CA GLU A 232 -14.08 13.78 -12.65
C GLU A 232 -12.70 14.28 -12.18
N ASP A 233 -11.93 13.43 -11.48
CA ASP A 233 -10.59 13.75 -10.98
C ASP A 233 -9.46 13.19 -11.87
N LEU A 234 -9.70 12.10 -12.61
CA LEU A 234 -8.67 11.34 -13.31
C LEU A 234 -8.20 11.89 -14.64
N LEU A 235 -9.13 12.17 -15.55
CA LEU A 235 -8.76 12.34 -16.97
C LEU A 235 -8.26 13.75 -17.29
N ILE A 236 -8.49 14.71 -16.40
CA ILE A 236 -8.12 16.12 -16.63
C ILE A 236 -6.73 16.43 -16.04
N SER A 237 -6.24 15.64 -15.08
CA SER A 237 -5.12 16.02 -14.23
C SER A 237 -3.74 15.45 -14.63
N VAL A 238 -3.69 14.51 -15.58
CA VAL A 238 -2.44 13.85 -16.00
C VAL A 238 -2.13 14.12 -17.49
N PRO A 239 -1.08 14.89 -17.84
CA PRO A 239 -0.80 15.32 -19.22
C PRO A 239 -0.26 14.21 -20.15
N PHE A 240 -0.05 13.00 -19.64
CA PHE A 240 0.43 11.88 -20.43
C PHE A 240 -0.75 11.02 -20.90
N PRO A 241 -0.66 10.37 -22.07
CA PRO A 241 -1.74 9.53 -22.62
C PRO A 241 -1.88 8.26 -21.77
N ILE A 242 -2.54 8.43 -20.63
CA ILE A 242 -2.71 7.46 -19.56
C ILE A 242 -4.08 6.77 -19.73
N SER A 243 -4.45 6.40 -20.95
CA SER A 243 -5.59 5.48 -21.13
C SER A 243 -5.27 4.07 -20.64
N MET A 244 -4.00 3.79 -20.32
CA MET A 244 -3.49 2.47 -19.91
C MET A 244 -3.36 2.31 -18.39
N TYR A 245 -3.48 3.36 -17.57
CA TYR A 245 -3.13 3.26 -16.12
C TYR A 245 -4.29 2.82 -15.23
N ILE A 246 -5.52 2.77 -15.76
CA ILE A 246 -6.65 2.17 -15.04
C ILE A 246 -6.84 0.69 -15.44
N ASP A 247 -6.01 0.16 -16.36
CA ASP A 247 -6.09 -1.23 -16.84
C ASP A 247 -6.03 -2.27 -15.70
N ALA A 248 -5.55 -1.87 -14.51
CA ALA A 248 -5.42 -2.72 -13.34
C ALA A 248 -6.38 -2.40 -12.18
N LEU A 249 -7.46 -1.65 -12.35
CA LEU A 249 -8.53 -1.68 -11.32
C LEU A 249 -9.29 -3.01 -11.39
N THR A 250 -8.55 -4.03 -10.97
CA THR A 250 -8.84 -5.43 -10.63
C THR A 250 -9.80 -6.16 -11.56
N LEU A 251 -9.18 -6.79 -12.55
CA LEU A 251 -9.66 -7.90 -13.37
C LEU A 251 -9.65 -9.19 -12.52
N SER A 252 -10.81 -9.82 -12.33
CA SER A 252 -10.91 -11.29 -12.30
C SER A 252 -12.23 -11.66 -12.99
N ASP A 253 -12.16 -12.68 -13.83
CA ASP A 253 -13.18 -13.10 -14.83
C ASP A 253 -14.64 -13.17 -14.35
#